data_AF-A0A3C1F1N2-F1
#
_entry.id   AF-A0A3C1F1N2-F1
#
_cell.length_a   1.000
_cell.length_b   1.000
_cell.length_c   1.000
_cell.angle_alpha   90.00
_cell.angle_beta   90.00
_cell.angle_gamma   90.00
#
_symmetry.space_group_name_H-M   'P 1'
#
loop_
_entity.id
_entity.type
_entity.pdbx_description
1 polymer ?
#
loop_
_entity_poly.entity_id
_entity_poly.type
_entity_poly.pdbx_seq_one_letter_code
_entity_poly.pdbx_strand_id
1 'polypeptide(L)'
;MRRSGRIRLSARRGTLAAGEAVSHATTTRFHEILAELGALHNLKSQDYGTGTDPLANVRASQEWGIPAWIGAMVRLNDKVRRLQSMVRNGRLANESAEDSFRDIAVYAILAFILWEEARDAAPPR
;
A
#
# COMPACT_ATOMS: atom_id res chain seq x y z
N MET A 1 19.36 -9.42 -27.69
CA MET A 1 20.44 -8.77 -26.93
C MET A 1 19.99 -7.38 -26.48
N ARG A 2 19.44 -7.25 -25.27
CA ARG A 2 19.16 -5.95 -24.62
C ARG A 2 19.57 -6.07 -23.14
N ARG A 3 20.61 -5.33 -22.76
CA ARG A 3 21.16 -5.29 -21.40
C ARG A 3 20.18 -4.54 -20.51
N SER A 4 19.40 -5.24 -19.70
CA SER A 4 18.59 -4.62 -18.65
C SER A 4 19.51 -4.31 -17.47
N GLY A 5 19.80 -3.02 -17.27
CA GLY A 5 20.64 -2.52 -16.19
C GLY A 5 20.09 -2.96 -14.82
N ARG A 6 20.91 -3.68 -14.05
CA ARG A 6 20.67 -3.93 -12.63
C ARG A 6 20.72 -2.60 -11.88
N ILE A 7 19.57 -2.09 -11.46
CA ILE A 7 19.51 -1.08 -10.40
C ILE A 7 19.77 -1.85 -9.09
N ARG A 8 21.01 -1.79 -8.59
CA ARG A 8 21.29 -2.17 -7.20
C ARG A 8 20.83 -1.03 -6.31
N LEU A 9 19.65 -1.14 -5.69
CA LEU A 9 19.32 -0.31 -4.54
C LEU A 9 20.15 -0.83 -3.35
N SER A 10 21.30 -0.20 -3.12
CA SER A 10 22.06 -0.36 -1.89
C SER A 10 21.23 0.24 -0.76
N ALA A 11 20.68 -0.61 0.12
CA ALA A 11 20.07 -0.19 1.37
C ALA A 11 21.18 0.34 2.31
N ARG A 12 21.58 1.60 2.13
CA ARG A 12 22.26 2.34 3.20
C ARG A 12 21.23 2.61 4.28
N ARG A 13 21.22 1.78 5.33
CA ARG A 13 20.63 2.17 6.63
C ARG A 13 21.52 3.28 7.19
N GLY A 14 21.25 4.51 6.77
CA GLY A 14 21.77 5.70 7.44
C GLY A 14 20.94 5.92 8.69
N THR A 15 21.56 5.76 9.86
CA THR A 15 21.01 6.26 11.12
C THR A 15 20.95 7.79 11.00
N LEU A 16 19.77 8.34 10.75
CA LEU A 16 19.56 9.78 10.83
C LEU A 16 19.64 10.16 12.31
N ALA A 17 20.67 10.92 12.67
CA ALA A 17 20.75 11.58 13.97
C ALA A 17 19.52 12.49 14.14
N ALA A 18 18.87 12.42 15.29
CA ALA A 18 17.72 13.24 15.64
C ALA A 18 18.15 14.71 15.80
N GLY A 19 18.27 15.42 14.67
CA GLY A 19 18.30 16.88 14.65
C GLY A 19 16.90 17.39 15.00
N GLU A 20 16.84 18.45 15.81
CA GLU A 20 15.61 19.08 16.29
C GLU A 20 14.56 19.18 15.18
N ALA A 21 13.47 18.42 15.33
CA ALA A 21 12.41 18.39 14.35
C ALA A 21 11.70 19.74 14.34
N VAL A 22 11.96 20.54 13.32
CA VAL A 22 11.11 21.68 12.97
C VAL A 22 9.72 21.11 12.69
N SER A 23 8.81 21.23 13.66
CA SER A 23 7.43 20.79 13.58
C SER A 23 6.65 21.72 12.65
N HIS A 24 6.84 21.58 11.33
CA HIS A 24 5.97 22.19 10.35
C HIS A 24 4.60 21.52 10.41
N ALA A 25 3.51 22.30 10.39
CA ALA A 25 2.14 21.77 10.53
C ALA A 25 1.82 20.63 9.54
N THR A 26 2.37 20.68 8.33
CA THR A 26 2.25 19.60 7.33
C THR A 26 2.91 18.30 7.77
N THR A 27 4.07 18.36 8.43
CA THR A 27 4.76 17.19 8.97
C THR A 27 3.93 16.56 10.09
N THR A 28 3.37 17.38 10.98
CA THR A 28 2.44 16.91 12.03
C THR A 28 1.24 16.21 11.40
N ARG A 29 0.56 16.85 10.44
CA ARG A 29 -0.59 16.27 9.76
C ARG A 29 -0.25 14.97 9.02
N PHE A 30 0.93 14.89 8.42
CA PHE A 30 1.39 13.66 7.77
C PHE A 30 1.49 12.50 8.75
N HIS A 31 2.09 12.71 9.93
CA HIS A 31 2.19 11.67 10.95
C HIS A 31 0.83 11.30 11.56
N GLU A 32 -0.09 12.25 11.73
CA GLU A 32 -1.47 11.95 12.11
C GLU A 32 -2.15 11.04 11.08
N ILE A 33 -2.00 11.34 9.78
CA ILE A 33 -2.53 10.49 8.71
C ILE A 33 -1.92 9.09 8.79
N LEU A 34 -0.61 8.94 9.04
CA LEU A 34 -0.02 7.62 9.21
C LEU A 34 -0.67 6.83 10.37
N ALA A 35 -0.98 7.49 11.49
CA ALA A 35 -1.69 6.87 12.60
C ALA A 35 -3.13 6.46 12.20
N GLU A 36 -3.85 7.35 11.49
CA GLU A 36 -5.18 7.06 10.93
C GLU A 36 -5.16 5.85 9.99
N LEU A 37 -4.14 5.73 9.11
CA LEU A 37 -3.99 4.62 8.17
C LEU A 37 -3.77 3.29 8.91
N GLY A 38 -2.99 3.29 9.99
CA GLY A 38 -2.80 2.11 10.84
C GLY A 38 -4.11 1.65 11.49
N ALA A 39 -4.87 2.59 12.05
CA ALA A 39 -6.20 2.28 12.62
C ALA A 39 -7.17 1.77 11.55
N LEU A 40 -7.18 2.37 10.36
CA LEU A 40 -8.00 1.94 9.23
C LEU A 40 -7.64 0.52 8.77
N HIS A 41 -6.35 0.19 8.71
CA HIS A 41 -5.90 -1.16 8.41
C HIS A 41 -6.43 -2.18 9.42
N ASN A 42 -6.33 -1.88 10.72
CA ASN A 42 -6.81 -2.75 11.79
C ASN A 42 -8.33 -2.96 11.75
N LEU A 43 -9.09 -1.93 11.38
CA LEU A 43 -10.54 -2.05 11.20
C LEU A 43 -10.86 -2.96 10.01
N LYS A 44 -10.23 -2.72 8.86
CA LYS A 44 -10.50 -3.50 7.64
C LYS A 44 -10.03 -4.95 7.72
N SER A 45 -8.95 -5.22 8.45
CA SER A 45 -8.48 -6.59 8.66
C SER A 45 -9.45 -7.40 9.53
N GLN A 46 -10.30 -6.77 10.34
CA GLN A 46 -11.38 -7.45 11.08
C GLN A 46 -12.57 -7.78 10.17
N ASP A 47 -12.87 -6.93 9.19
CA ASP A 47 -13.99 -7.15 8.25
C ASP A 47 -13.68 -8.21 7.19
N TYR A 48 -12.42 -8.33 6.77
CA TYR A 48 -12.03 -9.13 5.61
C TYR A 48 -10.90 -10.14 5.83
N GLY A 49 -10.25 -10.10 7.00
CA GLY A 49 -9.29 -11.12 7.40
C GLY A 49 -9.99 -12.37 7.93
N THR A 50 -9.33 -13.52 7.83
CA THR A 50 -9.66 -14.64 8.71
C THR A 50 -8.93 -14.41 10.03
N GLY A 51 -9.44 -14.93 11.16
CA GLY A 51 -8.81 -14.71 12.48
C GLY A 51 -7.32 -15.11 12.56
N THR A 52 -6.81 -15.85 11.58
CA THR A 52 -5.42 -16.27 11.43
C THR A 52 -4.64 -15.53 10.34
N ASP A 53 -5.31 -14.81 9.43
CA ASP A 53 -4.67 -14.06 8.34
C ASP A 53 -5.40 -12.73 8.03
N PRO A 54 -4.87 -11.57 8.48
CA PRO A 54 -5.45 -10.26 8.22
C PRO A 54 -5.43 -9.84 6.74
N LEU A 55 -4.70 -10.56 5.87
CA LEU A 55 -4.59 -10.29 4.42
C LEU A 55 -5.23 -11.37 3.56
N ALA A 56 -6.03 -12.27 4.14
CA ALA A 56 -6.64 -13.40 3.43
C ALA A 56 -7.35 -12.98 2.13
N ASN A 57 -8.13 -11.89 2.17
CA ASN A 57 -8.83 -11.34 1.01
C ASN A 57 -7.91 -10.86 -0.13
N VAL A 58 -6.72 -10.35 0.20
CA VAL A 58 -5.72 -9.94 -0.79
C VAL A 58 -5.00 -11.16 -1.35
N ARG A 59 -4.66 -12.11 -0.48
CA ARG A 59 -4.02 -13.39 -0.83
C ARG A 59 -4.93 -14.31 -1.64
N ALA A 60 -6.25 -14.16 -1.56
CA ALA A 60 -7.22 -14.90 -2.38
C ALA A 60 -6.97 -14.77 -3.90
N SER A 61 -6.28 -13.71 -4.35
CA SER A 61 -5.82 -13.60 -5.75
C SER A 61 -4.91 -14.76 -6.19
N GLN A 62 -4.20 -15.40 -5.25
CA GLN A 62 -3.34 -16.55 -5.50
C GLN A 62 -4.12 -17.80 -5.93
N GLU A 63 -5.38 -17.94 -5.49
CA GLU A 63 -6.28 -19.02 -5.94
C GLU A 63 -6.54 -18.93 -7.46
N TRP A 64 -6.36 -17.75 -8.05
CA TRP A 64 -6.46 -17.49 -9.49
C TRP A 64 -5.10 -17.47 -10.19
N GLY A 65 -4.03 -17.91 -9.51
CA GLY A 65 -2.66 -17.88 -10.03
C GLY A 65 -2.05 -16.48 -10.10
N ILE A 66 -2.64 -15.49 -9.44
CA ILE A 66 -2.14 -14.11 -9.39
C ILE A 66 -1.36 -13.91 -8.08
N PRO A 67 -0.07 -13.52 -8.12
CA PRO A 67 0.67 -13.20 -6.90
C PRO A 67 -0.06 -12.16 -6.03
N ALA A 68 -0.09 -12.37 -4.71
CA ALA A 68 -0.87 -11.55 -3.77
C ALA A 68 -0.56 -10.05 -3.86
N TRP A 69 0.71 -9.67 -4.01
CA TRP A 69 1.11 -8.27 -4.17
C TRP A 69 0.56 -7.65 -5.47
N ILE A 70 0.38 -8.44 -6.54
CA ILE A 70 -0.30 -7.99 -7.76
C ILE A 70 -1.80 -7.81 -7.49
N GLY A 71 -2.43 -8.72 -6.75
CA GLY A 71 -3.82 -8.56 -6.29
C GLY A 71 -4.03 -7.26 -5.51
N ALA A 72 -3.11 -6.93 -4.61
CA ALA A 72 -3.10 -5.65 -3.88
C ALA A 72 -3.01 -4.44 -4.83
N MET A 73 -2.14 -4.50 -5.84
CA MET A 73 -2.00 -3.45 -6.85
C MET A 73 -3.25 -3.27 -7.72
N VAL A 74 -3.97 -4.36 -8.03
CA VAL A 74 -5.25 -4.29 -8.75
C VAL A 74 -6.28 -3.53 -7.92
N ARG A 75 -6.41 -3.87 -6.63
CA ARG A 75 -7.33 -3.19 -5.70
C ARG A 75 -6.98 -1.71 -5.51
N LEU A 76 -5.69 -1.39 -5.42
CA LEU A 76 -5.21 -0.01 -5.41
C LEU A 76 -5.67 0.73 -6.68
N ASN A 77 -5.49 0.13 -7.85
CA ASN A 77 -5.87 0.73 -9.12
C ASN A 77 -7.38 1.00 -9.19
N ASP A 78 -8.25 0.17 -8.61
CA ASP A 78 -9.69 0.46 -8.53
C ASP A 78 -9.98 1.81 -7.86
N LYS A 79 -9.21 2.15 -6.82
CA LYS A 79 -9.33 3.44 -6.12
C LYS A 79 -8.78 4.60 -6.95
N VAL A 80 -7.69 4.38 -7.69
CA VAL A 80 -7.20 5.36 -8.67
C VAL A 80 -8.26 5.61 -9.76
N ARG A 81 -8.91 4.56 -10.28
CA ARG A 81 -10.01 4.69 -11.26
C ARG A 81 -11.18 5.48 -10.71
N ARG A 82 -11.48 5.35 -9.42
CA ARG A 82 -12.50 6.16 -8.74
C ARG A 82 -12.13 7.65 -8.74
N LEU A 83 -10.90 7.99 -8.38
CA LEU A 83 -10.42 9.38 -8.44
C LEU A 83 -10.41 9.93 -9.88
N GLN A 84 -10.03 9.12 -10.87
CA GLN A 84 -10.14 9.50 -12.28
C GLN A 84 -11.59 9.78 -12.69
N SER A 85 -12.55 8.96 -12.23
CA SER A 85 -13.97 9.17 -12.46
C SER A 85 -14.47 10.47 -11.84
N MET A 86 -14.05 10.80 -10.62
CA MET A 86 -14.38 12.07 -9.96
C MET A 86 -13.91 13.26 -10.81
N VAL A 87 -12.66 13.25 -11.25
CA VAL A 87 -12.10 14.36 -12.07
C VAL A 87 -12.84 14.51 -13.39
N ARG A 88 -13.23 13.40 -14.03
CA ARG A 88 -13.94 13.42 -15.32
C ARG A 88 -15.40 13.82 -15.21
N ASN A 89 -16.08 13.35 -14.17
CA ASN A 89 -17.55 13.42 -14.07
C ASN A 89 -18.03 14.44 -13.01
N GLY A 90 -17.11 15.03 -12.24
CA GLY A 90 -17.41 15.99 -11.18
C GLY A 90 -18.13 15.41 -9.96
N ARG A 91 -18.32 14.08 -9.86
CA ARG A 91 -19.08 13.43 -8.79
C ARG A 91 -18.50 12.08 -8.36
N LEU A 92 -18.73 11.75 -7.10
CA LEU A 92 -18.50 10.42 -6.51
C LEU A 92 -19.84 9.85 -6.06
N ALA A 93 -20.09 8.57 -6.31
CA ALA A 93 -21.37 7.94 -5.97
C ALA A 93 -21.40 7.32 -4.56
N ASN A 94 -20.31 6.69 -4.12
CA ASN A 94 -20.36 5.75 -2.99
C ASN A 94 -19.25 5.88 -1.92
N GLU A 95 -18.04 6.35 -2.25
CA GLU A 95 -16.99 6.66 -1.25
C GLU A 95 -16.40 8.03 -1.58
N SER A 96 -15.87 8.72 -0.56
CA SER A 96 -15.24 10.01 -0.73
C SER A 96 -13.88 9.92 -1.44
N ALA A 97 -13.38 11.06 -1.92
CA ALA A 97 -12.03 11.16 -2.45
C ALA A 97 -10.98 10.86 -1.36
N GLU A 98 -11.27 11.30 -0.14
CA GLU A 98 -10.44 11.11 1.04
C GLU A 98 -10.25 9.61 1.36
N ASP A 99 -11.34 8.83 1.34
CA ASP A 99 -11.30 7.38 1.50
C ASP A 99 -10.46 6.72 0.40
N SER A 100 -10.59 7.21 -0.83
CA SER A 100 -9.80 6.69 -1.95
C SER A 100 -8.30 6.96 -1.77
N PHE A 101 -7.91 8.14 -1.30
CA PHE A 101 -6.50 8.44 -1.00
C PHE A 101 -5.95 7.57 0.13
N ARG A 102 -6.72 7.38 1.21
CA ARG A 102 -6.32 6.51 2.31
C ARG A 102 -6.19 5.06 1.87
N ASP A 103 -7.17 4.54 1.11
CA ASP A 103 -7.13 3.18 0.59
C ASP A 103 -5.95 2.94 -0.35
N ILE A 104 -5.62 3.92 -1.20
CA ILE A 104 -4.43 3.85 -2.05
C ILE A 104 -3.16 3.71 -1.19
N ALA A 105 -3.03 4.52 -0.14
CA ALA A 105 -1.87 4.46 0.76
C ALA A 105 -1.79 3.10 1.49
N VAL A 106 -2.91 2.61 2.04
CA VAL A 106 -2.96 1.29 2.70
C VAL A 106 -2.61 0.18 1.73
N TYR A 107 -3.24 0.10 0.56
CA TYR A 107 -2.95 -0.96 -0.40
C TYR A 107 -1.52 -0.90 -0.94
N ALA A 108 -0.92 0.29 -1.05
CA ALA A 108 0.49 0.42 -1.44
C ALA A 108 1.43 -0.21 -0.40
N ILE A 109 1.16 0.03 0.89
CA ILE A 109 1.91 -0.58 2.00
C ILE A 109 1.72 -2.10 1.99
N LEU A 110 0.48 -2.59 1.85
CA LEU A 110 0.19 -4.03 1.80
C LEU A 110 0.84 -4.71 0.59
N ALA A 111 0.79 -4.09 -0.59
CA ALA A 111 1.46 -4.59 -1.78
C ALA A 111 2.97 -4.69 -1.57
N PHE A 112 3.58 -3.70 -0.89
CA PHE A 112 4.99 -3.72 -0.57
C PHE A 112 5.35 -4.90 0.36
N ILE A 113 4.61 -5.09 1.45
CA ILE A 113 4.80 -6.22 2.38
C ILE A 113 4.69 -7.57 1.65
N LEU A 114 3.62 -7.77 0.88
CA LEU A 114 3.40 -9.01 0.11
C LEU A 114 4.46 -9.24 -0.98
N TRP A 115 5.04 -8.17 -1.51
CA TRP A 115 6.14 -8.25 -2.46
C TRP A 115 7.45 -8.65 -1.78
N GLU A 116 7.72 -8.15 -0.57
CA GLU A 116 8.86 -8.62 0.23
C GLU A 116 8.73 -10.11 0.58
N GLU A 117 7.55 -10.54 1.04
CA GLU A 117 7.27 -11.97 1.27
C GLU A 117 7.53 -12.82 0.02
N ALA A 118 7.03 -12.39 -1.15
CA ALA A 118 7.22 -13.10 -2.40
C ALA A 118 8.68 -13.11 -2.89
N ARG A 119 9.43 -12.02 -2.65
CA ARG A 119 10.84 -11.91 -2.99
C ARG A 119 11.70 -12.83 -2.13
N ASP A 120 11.38 -12.90 -0.84
CA ASP A 120 12.18 -13.64 0.14
C ASP A 120 11.85 -15.15 0.14
N ALA A 121 10.65 -15.52 -0.31
CA ALA A 121 10.26 -16.91 -0.59
C ALA A 121 10.86 -17.47 -1.90
N ALA A 122 11.32 -16.61 -2.81
CA ALA A 122 11.96 -17.06 -4.04
C ALA A 122 13.34 -17.67 -3.72
N PRO A 123 13.67 -18.87 -4.24
CA PRO A 123 14.98 -19.46 -4.02
C PRO A 123 16.09 -18.52 -4.54
N PRO A 124 17.26 -18.48 -3.88
CA PRO A 124 18.38 -17.66 -4.34
C PRO A 124 18.71 -18.02 -5.81
N ARG A 125 18.72 -17.00 -6.67
CA ARG A 125 19.03 -17.12 -8.10
C ARG A 125 20.53 -17.14 -8.35
#